data_AF-A0A950L8F7-F1
#
_entry.id   AF-A0A950L8F7-F1
#
_cell.length_a   1.000
_cell.length_b   1.000
_cell.length_c   1.000
_cell.angle_alpha   90.00
_cell.angle_beta   90.00
_cell.angle_gamma   90.00
#
_symmetry.space_group_name_H-M   'P 1'
#
loop_
_entity.id
_entity.type
_entity.pdbx_description
1 polymer ?
#
loop_
_entity_poly.entity_id
_entity_poly.type
_entity_poly.pdbx_seq_one_letter_code
_entity_poly.pdbx_strand_id
1 'polypeptide(L)'
;MSTTQSVLFVGSYALADRPGIYACAFDDATGDLIVRGSLAGVANPSFLLAHQNGRWLYAVSETSRQKDGAPGAVWALRCTPETWGMEPVNHQVSGGDWPCHLEIDSTG
;
A
#
# COMPACT_ATOMS: atom_id res chain seq x y z
N MET A 1 6.64 -11.02 -29.18
CA MET A 1 6.00 -9.85 -28.55
C MET A 1 6.41 -9.88 -27.09
N SER A 2 7.13 -8.87 -26.60
CA SER A 2 7.52 -8.83 -25.19
C SER A 2 6.31 -8.37 -24.40
N THR A 3 5.68 -9.26 -23.66
CA THR A 3 4.61 -8.91 -22.72
C THR A 3 5.26 -8.09 -21.61
N THR A 4 4.91 -6.81 -21.52
CA THR A 4 5.31 -5.97 -20.37
C THR A 4 4.33 -6.30 -19.26
N GLN A 5 4.82 -6.95 -18.20
CA GLN A 5 4.06 -7.15 -16.97
C GLN A 5 4.47 -6.08 -15.98
N SER A 6 3.49 -5.31 -15.52
CA SER A 6 3.68 -4.24 -14.55
C SER A 6 3.18 -4.68 -13.17
N VAL A 7 3.77 -4.12 -12.11
CA VAL A 7 3.28 -4.32 -10.74
C VAL A 7 2.23 -3.26 -10.44
N LEU A 8 1.04 -3.69 -10.05
CA LEU A 8 -0.04 -2.81 -9.61
C LEU A 8 -0.34 -3.08 -8.13
N PHE A 9 -0.35 -2.03 -7.32
CA PHE A 9 -0.72 -2.12 -5.90
C PHE A 9 -2.19 -1.71 -5.71
N VAL A 10 -2.93 -2.49 -4.94
CA VAL A 10 -4.34 -2.23 -4.61
C VAL A 10 -4.49 -2.04 -3.11
N GLY A 11 -5.00 -0.88 -2.72
CA GLY A 11 -5.42 -0.57 -1.35
C GLY A 11 -6.91 -0.86 -1.14
N SER A 12 -7.35 -0.93 0.11
CA SER A 12 -8.75 -1.23 0.45
C SER A 12 -9.14 -0.72 1.84
N TYR A 13 -10.44 -0.67 2.12
CA TYR A 13 -10.94 -0.58 3.49
C TYR A 13 -10.96 -1.99 4.09
N ALA A 14 -10.01 -2.27 4.97
CA ALA A 14 -9.81 -3.57 5.59
C ALA A 14 -9.38 -3.40 7.05
N LEU A 15 -9.82 -4.31 7.92
CA LEU A 15 -9.29 -4.40 9.29
C LEU A 15 -7.82 -4.83 9.25
N ALA A 16 -7.03 -4.48 10.27
CA ALA A 16 -5.61 -4.82 10.30
C ALA A 16 -5.34 -6.34 10.36
N ASP A 17 -6.30 -7.16 10.81
CA ASP A 17 -6.15 -8.60 10.95
C ASP A 17 -6.32 -9.40 9.64
N ARG A 18 -6.65 -8.71 8.54
CA ARG A 18 -6.83 -9.30 7.22
C ARG A 18 -5.99 -8.56 6.18
N PRO A 19 -5.71 -9.19 5.02
CA PRO A 19 -5.04 -8.50 3.94
C PRO A 19 -5.82 -7.25 3.51
N GLY A 20 -5.13 -6.12 3.41
CA GLY A 20 -5.69 -4.85 2.96
C GLY A 20 -4.94 -4.24 1.78
N ILE A 21 -3.67 -4.64 1.59
CA ILE A 21 -2.82 -4.23 0.48
C ILE A 21 -2.50 -5.45 -0.37
N TYR A 22 -2.60 -5.33 -1.68
CA TYR A 22 -2.32 -6.40 -2.62
C TYR A 22 -1.30 -5.95 -3.66
N ALA A 23 -0.38 -6.84 -4.02
CA ALA A 23 0.50 -6.69 -5.17
C ALA A 23 -0.02 -7.60 -6.29
N CYS A 24 -0.30 -7.00 -7.44
CA CYS A 24 -0.90 -7.67 -8.59
C CYS A 24 0.05 -7.62 -9.78
N ALA A 25 0.15 -8.73 -10.50
CA ALA A 25 0.69 -8.73 -11.86
C ALA A 25 -0.39 -8.20 -12.79
N PHE A 26 -0.11 -7.09 -13.47
CA PHE A 26 -0.97 -6.51 -14.48
C PHE A 26 -0.36 -6.74 -15.86
N ASP A 27 -1.12 -7.36 -16.75
CA ASP A 27 -0.75 -7.53 -18.16
C ASP A 27 -1.24 -6.31 -18.95
N ASP A 28 -0.32 -5.46 -19.38
CA ASP A 28 -0.64 -4.22 -20.10
C ASP A 28 -1.27 -4.48 -21.49
N ALA A 29 -1.12 -5.68 -22.04
CA ALA A 29 -1.66 -6.05 -23.36
C ALA A 29 -3.07 -6.64 -23.27
N THR A 30 -3.35 -7.46 -22.26
CA THR A 30 -4.66 -8.13 -22.11
C THR A 30 -5.58 -7.45 -21.11
N GLY A 31 -5.03 -6.68 -20.17
CA GLY A 31 -5.74 -6.15 -19.01
C GLY A 31 -5.94 -7.17 -17.89
N ASP A 32 -5.33 -8.35 -17.99
CA ASP A 32 -5.42 -9.36 -16.94
C ASP A 32 -4.76 -8.87 -15.66
N LEU A 33 -5.45 -9.06 -14.54
CA LEU A 33 -4.97 -8.70 -13.21
C LEU A 33 -4.96 -9.92 -12.30
N ILE A 34 -3.77 -10.34 -11.88
CA ILE A 34 -3.57 -11.52 -11.05
C ILE A 34 -2.96 -11.09 -9.72
N VAL A 35 -3.63 -11.40 -8.60
CA VAL A 35 -3.06 -11.18 -7.26
C VAL A 35 -1.88 -12.12 -7.05
N ARG A 36 -0.72 -11.57 -6.70
CA ARG A 36 0.52 -12.32 -6.49
C ARG A 36 1.02 -12.26 -5.06
N GLY A 37 0.76 -11.17 -4.36
CA GLY A 37 1.12 -10.96 -2.97
C GLY A 37 0.06 -10.14 -2.23
N SER A 38 0.07 -10.23 -0.91
CA SER A 38 -0.82 -9.45 -0.06
C SER A 38 -0.17 -9.15 1.28
N LEU A 39 -0.62 -8.10 1.95
CA LEU A 39 -0.14 -7.67 3.25
C LEU A 39 -1.33 -7.34 4.16
N ALA A 40 -1.31 -7.94 5.34
CA ALA A 40 -2.14 -7.58 6.49
C ALA A 40 -1.34 -6.70 7.47
N GLY A 41 -1.99 -6.20 8.52
CA GLY A 41 -1.36 -5.41 9.59
C GLY A 41 -1.52 -3.90 9.44
N VAL A 42 -1.95 -3.41 8.28
CA VAL A 42 -2.31 -2.01 8.05
C VAL A 42 -3.84 -1.89 8.02
N ALA A 43 -4.41 -1.09 8.92
CA ALA A 43 -5.84 -0.83 8.95
C ALA A 43 -6.22 0.20 7.88
N ASN A 44 -7.29 -0.07 7.13
CA ASN A 44 -7.85 0.80 6.10
C ASN A 44 -6.78 1.46 5.20
N PRO A 45 -5.94 0.68 4.49
CA PRO A 45 -4.98 1.21 3.53
C PRO A 45 -5.67 1.72 2.27
N SER A 46 -6.40 2.82 2.40
CA SER A 46 -7.27 3.38 1.37
C SER A 46 -6.52 4.16 0.28
N PHE A 47 -5.32 4.65 0.60
CA PHE A 47 -4.46 5.36 -0.35
C PHE A 47 -3.04 4.82 -0.30
N LEU A 48 -2.48 4.54 -1.48
CA LEU A 48 -1.14 3.99 -1.67
C LEU A 48 -0.33 4.89 -2.60
N LEU A 49 0.97 5.01 -2.34
CA LEU A 49 1.92 5.65 -3.25
C LEU A 49 3.18 4.79 -3.36
N ALA A 50 3.42 4.26 -4.55
CA ALA A 50 4.63 3.52 -4.88
C ALA A 50 5.74 4.49 -5.27
N HIS A 51 6.90 4.39 -4.63
CA HIS A 51 8.06 5.20 -4.98
C HIS A 51 8.66 4.72 -6.31
N GLN A 52 9.19 5.65 -7.12
CA GLN A 52 9.66 5.39 -8.49
C GLN A 52 10.81 4.37 -8.58
N ASN A 53 11.57 4.19 -7.48
CA ASN A 53 12.64 3.19 -7.41
C ASN A 53 12.14 1.74 -7.22
N GLY A 54 10.83 1.52 -7.07
CA GLY A 54 10.23 0.20 -6.90
C GLY A 54 10.50 -0.50 -5.56
N ARG A 55 11.21 0.15 -4.62
CA ARG A 55 11.61 -0.43 -3.33
C ARG A 55 10.69 -0.06 -2.18
N TRP A 56 9.92 1.01 -2.33
CA TRP A 56 9.11 1.57 -1.25
C TRP A 56 7.66 1.74 -1.70
N LEU A 57 6.75 1.40 -0.79
CA LEU A 57 5.33 1.67 -0.89
C LEU A 57 4.91 2.38 0.39
N TYR A 58 4.21 3.50 0.23
CA TYR A 58 3.63 4.25 1.34
C TYR A 58 2.15 4.02 1.37
N ALA A 59 1.60 3.76 2.55
CA ALA A 59 0.18 3.51 2.74
C ALA A 59 -0.37 4.44 3.82
N VAL A 60 -1.46 5.11 3.51
CA VAL A 60 -2.32 5.69 4.55
C VAL A 60 -2.86 4.56 5.43
N SER A 61 -3.09 4.84 6.71
CA SER A 61 -3.97 4.07 7.59
C SER A 61 -5.13 4.99 7.96
N GLU A 62 -6.23 4.86 7.23
CA GLU A 62 -7.41 5.72 7.35
C GLU A 62 -8.24 5.27 8.56
N THR A 63 -7.80 5.67 9.75
CA THR A 63 -8.40 5.30 11.05
C THR A 63 -8.66 6.53 11.91
N SER A 64 -9.51 6.38 12.92
CA SER A 64 -9.68 7.39 13.98
C SER A 64 -9.53 6.82 15.38
N ARG A 65 -9.06 7.67 16.30
CA ARG A 65 -8.92 7.26 17.69
C ARG A 65 -10.25 6.88 18.34
N GLN A 66 -11.35 7.53 17.95
CA GLN A 66 -12.68 7.27 18.52
C GLN A 66 -13.32 5.98 18.00
N LYS A 67 -13.23 5.70 16.70
CA LYS A 67 -13.91 4.55 16.09
C LYS A 67 -13.06 3.28 16.09
N ASP A 68 -11.76 3.41 15.84
CA ASP A 68 -10.86 2.27 15.59
C ASP A 68 -9.84 2.08 16.72
N GLY A 69 -9.80 2.99 17.70
CA GLY A 69 -8.88 2.93 18.85
C GLY A 69 -7.45 3.37 18.55
N ALA A 70 -7.16 3.78 17.30
CA ALA A 70 -5.86 4.28 16.86
C ALA A 70 -6.02 5.51 15.96
N PRO A 71 -5.19 6.56 16.12
CA PRO A 71 -5.25 7.72 15.23
C PRO A 71 -4.86 7.32 13.80
N GLY A 72 -5.14 8.20 12.84
CA GLY A 72 -4.68 8.03 11.47
C GLY A 72 -3.15 8.05 11.38
N ALA A 73 -2.58 7.23 10.49
CA ALA A 73 -1.14 7.09 10.33
C ALA A 73 -0.71 6.94 8.86
N VAL A 74 0.59 7.05 8.61
CA VAL A 74 1.24 6.67 7.35
C VAL A 74 2.25 5.57 7.64
N TRP A 75 2.20 4.49 6.85
CA TRP A 75 3.09 3.35 6.91
C TRP A 75 4.09 3.39 5.76
N ALA A 76 5.35 3.09 6.06
CA ALA A 76 6.37 2.83 5.05
C ALA A 76 6.59 1.32 4.95
N LEU A 77 6.50 0.80 3.72
CA LEU A 77 6.62 -0.60 3.41
C LEU A 77 7.79 -0.81 2.44
N ARG A 78 8.57 -1.86 2.66
CA ARG A 78 9.58 -2.34 1.72
C ARG A 78 8.96 -3.32 0.74
N CYS A 79 9.20 -3.12 -0.55
CA CYS A 79 8.75 -4.02 -1.61
C CYS A 79 9.90 -4.90 -2.09
N THR A 80 9.59 -6.17 -2.37
CA THR A 80 10.49 -7.14 -3.01
C THR A 80 9.82 -7.64 -4.29
N PRO A 81 10.06 -6.98 -5.45
CA PRO A 81 9.34 -7.25 -6.69
C PRO A 81 9.44 -8.71 -7.16
N GLU A 82 10.58 -9.35 -6.96
CA GLU A 82 10.84 -10.73 -7.41
C GLU A 82 9.91 -11.74 -6.73
N THR A 83 9.55 -11.47 -5.47
CA THR A 83 8.69 -12.34 -4.64
C THR A 83 7.30 -11.78 -4.43
N TRP A 84 6.98 -10.61 -4.99
CA TRP A 84 5.73 -9.88 -4.74
C TRP A 84 5.52 -9.55 -3.25
N GLY A 85 6.62 -9.48 -2.50
CA GLY A 85 6.63 -9.29 -1.05
C GLY A 85 6.48 -7.83 -0.66
N MET A 86 5.81 -7.60 0.47
CA MET A 86 5.72 -6.30 1.13
C MET A 86 5.96 -6.51 2.64
N GLU A 87 6.82 -5.68 3.24
CA GLU A 87 7.15 -5.78 4.65
C GLU A 87 7.09 -4.40 5.32
N PRO A 88 6.46 -4.25 6.50
CA PRO A 88 6.44 -2.99 7.20
C PRO A 88 7.84 -2.60 7.69
N VAL A 89 8.22 -1.36 7.45
CA VAL A 89 9.47 -0.77 7.97
C VAL A 89 9.17 -0.02 9.27
N ASN A 90 8.23 0.94 9.20
CA ASN A 90 7.72 1.69 10.33
C ASN A 90 6.36 2.33 9.98
N HIS A 91 5.82 3.09 10.92
CA HIS A 91 4.70 4.01 10.70
C HIS A 91 4.88 5.28 11.53
N GLN A 92 4.19 6.34 11.13
CA GLN A 92 4.11 7.60 11.87
C GLN A 92 2.66 8.06 11.94
N VAL A 93 2.24 8.58 13.10
CA VAL A 93 0.92 9.18 13.25
C VAL A 93 0.83 10.44 12.38
N SER A 94 -0.30 10.60 11.69
CA SER A 94 -0.52 11.73 10.78
C SER A 94 -0.83 13.05 11.52
N GLY A 95 -1.05 12.98 12.83
CA GLY A 95 -1.52 14.12 13.64
C GLY A 95 -3.03 14.36 13.57
N GLY A 96 -3.76 13.59 12.76
CA GLY A 96 -5.21 13.64 12.64
C GLY A 96 -5.84 12.26 12.48
N ASP A 97 -7.17 12.25 12.43
CA ASP A 97 -7.95 11.07 12.10
C ASP A 97 -8.24 11.06 10.59
N TRP A 98 -8.44 9.86 10.03
CA TRP A 98 -8.86 9.64 8.65
C TRP A 98 -8.00 10.35 7.58
N PRO A 99 -6.65 10.23 7.59
CA PRO A 99 -5.87 10.63 6.44
C PRO A 99 -6.37 9.82 5.24
N CYS A 100 -6.58 10.47 4.11
CA CYS A 100 -7.18 9.85 2.92
C CYS A 100 -6.31 10.03 1.66
N HIS A 101 -5.14 10.66 1.82
CA HIS A 101 -4.19 10.92 0.75
C HIS A 101 -2.79 11.14 1.34
N LEU A 102 -1.75 10.85 0.56
CA LEU A 102 -0.37 11.22 0.85
C LEU A 102 0.37 11.53 -0.46
N GLU A 103 1.45 12.29 -0.36
CA GLU A 103 2.34 12.62 -1.46
C GLU A 103 3.78 12.63 -0.96
N ILE A 104 4.74 12.37 -1.85
CA ILE A 104 6.17 12.49 -1.56
C ILE A 104 6.65 13.83 -2.09
N ASP A 105 7.44 14.55 -1.28
CA ASP A 105 8.08 15.77 -1.74
C ASP A 105 8.98 15.50 -2.96
N SER A 106 9.11 16.48 -3.84
CA SER A 106 9.94 16.34 -5.05
C SER A 106 11.42 15.98 -4.77
N THR A 107 11.91 16.24 -3.56
CA THR A 107 13.28 15.91 -3.14
C THR A 107 13.45 14.49 -2.61
N GLY A 108 12.36 13.72 -2.46
CA GLY A 108 12.37 12.31 -2.05
C GLY A 108 12.16 12.11 -0.57
#